data_AF-A0AA90U249-F1
#
_entry.id   AF-A0AA90U249-F1
#
_cell.length_a   1.000
_cell.length_b   1.000
_cell.length_c   1.000
_cell.angle_alpha   90.00
_cell.angle_beta   90.00
_cell.angle_gamma   90.00
#
_symmetry.space_group_name_H-M   'P 1'
#
loop_
_entity.id
_entity.type
_entity.pdbx_description
1 polymer ?
#
loop_
_entity_poly.entity_id
_entity_poly.type
_entity_poly.pdbx_seq_one_letter_code
_entity_poly.pdbx_strand_id
1 'polypeptide(L)'
;MKRVKLVVVLFMVVAMLASIPAAMGHENGGDGFTDVKPGSDPNPINLNSQGLVSIALGGYNGVDGTNLSTINLTTLQVHFDTNGSPEAFVPVLRYSFEDVVNASTPTVPGNVTPVSGADGYMDLVVKVEVQALVDAGLWKPDDGVLAMNLVYDLNSGEFVESPDDQVRIIDNTNMGQANANAVKKNKNK
;
A
#
# COMPACT_ATOMS: atom_id res chain seq x y z
N MET A 1 -14.62 -40.76 28.29
CA MET A 1 -15.58 -40.17 27.31
C MET A 1 -15.67 -38.63 27.32
N LYS A 2 -15.07 -37.90 28.28
CA LYS A 2 -15.17 -36.41 28.33
C LYS A 2 -14.15 -35.66 27.45
N ARG A 3 -12.99 -36.25 27.14
CA ARG A 3 -11.92 -35.59 26.36
C ARG A 3 -12.22 -35.49 24.85
N VAL A 4 -12.98 -36.45 24.31
CA VAL A 4 -13.37 -36.47 22.88
C VAL A 4 -14.37 -35.36 22.56
N LYS A 5 -15.26 -35.01 23.48
CA LYS A 5 -16.24 -33.94 23.28
C LYS A 5 -15.60 -32.54 23.23
N LEU A 6 -14.47 -32.32 23.91
CA LEU A 6 -13.79 -31.02 23.94
C LEU A 6 -13.05 -30.72 22.62
N VAL A 7 -12.44 -31.74 22.01
CA VAL A 7 -11.68 -31.59 20.75
C VAL A 7 -12.58 -31.28 19.56
N VAL A 8 -13.80 -31.84 19.53
CA VAL A 8 -14.77 -31.58 18.45
C VAL A 8 -15.32 -30.15 18.51
N VAL A 9 -15.56 -29.61 19.72
CA VAL A 9 -16.02 -28.22 19.88
C VAL A 9 -14.94 -27.21 19.46
N LEU A 10 -13.67 -27.47 19.79
CA LEU A 10 -12.57 -26.59 19.39
C LEU A 10 -12.38 -26.55 17.87
N PHE A 11 -12.52 -27.69 17.18
CA PHE A 11 -12.46 -27.73 15.71
C PHE A 11 -13.63 -27.02 15.04
N MET A 12 -14.84 -27.07 15.61
CA MET A 12 -15.98 -26.32 15.07
C MET A 12 -15.84 -24.80 15.23
N VAL A 13 -15.26 -24.32 16.34
CA VAL A 13 -15.01 -22.88 16.55
C VAL A 13 -13.91 -22.38 15.61
N VAL A 14 -12.86 -23.17 15.35
CA VAL A 14 -11.80 -22.84 14.38
C VAL A 14 -12.32 -22.87 12.94
N ALA A 15 -13.25 -23.77 12.60
CA ALA A 15 -13.88 -23.80 11.28
C ALA A 15 -14.88 -22.65 11.06
N MET A 16 -15.60 -22.20 12.10
CA MET A 16 -16.48 -21.02 12.01
C MET A 16 -15.71 -19.69 11.94
N LEU A 17 -14.46 -19.65 12.41
CA LEU A 17 -13.55 -18.51 12.20
C LEU A 17 -13.03 -18.41 10.76
N ALA A 18 -13.19 -19.45 9.93
CA ALA A 18 -12.71 -19.49 8.56
C ALA A 18 -13.78 -19.16 7.50
N SER A 19 -15.00 -18.82 7.90
CA SER A 19 -16.08 -18.50 6.95
C SER A 19 -16.99 -17.39 7.47
N ILE A 20 -16.48 -16.16 7.46
CA ILE A 20 -17.36 -15.02 7.23
C ILE A 20 -17.33 -14.80 5.73
N PRO A 21 -18.37 -15.17 4.96
CA PRO A 21 -18.54 -14.57 3.66
C PRO A 21 -18.89 -13.10 3.91
N ALA A 22 -17.88 -12.24 3.93
CA ALA A 22 -18.11 -10.83 3.75
C ALA A 22 -18.80 -10.72 2.38
N ALA A 23 -20.06 -10.29 2.38
CA ALA A 23 -20.76 -9.94 1.16
C ALA A 23 -20.00 -8.75 0.56
N MET A 24 -19.08 -9.04 -0.37
CA MET A 24 -18.30 -8.03 -1.05
C MET A 24 -18.60 -8.17 -2.53
N GLY A 25 -19.41 -7.23 -3.01
CA GLY A 25 -19.86 -7.19 -4.39
C GLY A 25 -18.68 -7.09 -5.36
N HIS A 26 -18.76 -7.92 -6.40
CA HIS A 26 -18.43 -7.52 -7.76
C HIS A 26 -19.31 -6.28 -8.08
N GLU A 27 -18.93 -5.27 -8.85
CA GLU A 27 -18.65 -5.29 -10.28
C GLU A 27 -17.94 -3.97 -10.68
N ASN A 28 -16.98 -4.07 -11.61
CA ASN A 28 -16.34 -2.99 -12.40
C ASN A 28 -15.43 -1.97 -11.67
N GLY A 29 -14.11 -2.22 -11.73
CA GLY A 29 -13.06 -1.19 -11.83
C GLY A 29 -13.09 -0.01 -10.86
N GLY A 30 -13.29 -0.28 -9.57
CA GLY A 30 -13.35 0.75 -8.53
C GLY A 30 -12.02 0.96 -7.80
N ASP A 31 -11.52 2.19 -7.90
CA ASP A 31 -10.23 2.67 -7.46
C ASP A 31 -10.25 3.11 -5.98
N GLY A 32 -9.63 2.32 -5.09
CA GLY A 32 -9.45 2.69 -3.68
C GLY A 32 -8.36 3.75 -3.51
N PHE A 33 -8.48 4.67 -2.55
CA PHE A 33 -7.44 5.66 -2.31
C PHE A 33 -6.23 5.04 -1.61
N THR A 34 -5.01 5.33 -2.10
CA THR A 34 -3.77 4.98 -1.40
C THR A 34 -3.43 6.08 -0.40
N ASP A 35 -2.98 5.74 0.81
CA ASP A 35 -2.46 6.68 1.82
C ASP A 35 -1.24 6.07 2.55
N VAL A 36 -0.21 6.87 2.80
CA VAL A 36 0.96 6.47 3.60
C VAL A 36 0.88 7.07 5.00
N LYS A 37 0.64 6.26 6.02
CA LYS A 37 0.48 6.77 7.40
C LYS A 37 1.68 7.65 7.85
N PRO A 38 1.45 8.74 8.64
CA PRO A 38 0.32 8.92 9.55
C PRO A 38 -0.56 10.16 9.28
N GLY A 39 -0.97 10.41 8.03
CA GLY A 39 -2.01 11.39 7.72
C GLY A 39 -1.48 12.80 7.45
N SER A 40 -0.67 12.94 6.42
CA SER A 40 -0.21 14.21 5.85
C SER A 40 -0.31 14.16 4.33
N ASP A 41 -0.22 15.29 3.64
CA ASP A 41 -0.27 15.29 2.18
C ASP A 41 0.69 16.36 1.64
N PRO A 42 1.82 15.97 0.99
CA PRO A 42 2.26 14.59 0.76
C PRO A 42 2.80 13.91 2.02
N ASN A 43 2.69 12.58 2.09
CA ASN A 43 3.13 11.80 3.24
C ASN A 43 4.65 11.58 3.28
N PRO A 44 5.34 11.84 4.41
CA PRO A 44 6.79 11.73 4.47
C PRO A 44 7.28 10.28 4.55
N ILE A 45 8.22 9.91 3.69
CA ILE A 45 9.00 8.67 3.77
C ILE A 45 10.45 9.02 4.07
N ASN A 46 10.97 8.55 5.21
CA ASN A 46 12.35 8.79 5.62
C ASN A 46 13.27 7.62 5.26
N LEU A 47 14.11 7.79 4.24
CA LEU A 47 15.07 6.78 3.79
C LEU A 47 16.27 6.59 4.73
N ASN A 48 16.43 7.43 5.77
CA ASN A 48 17.38 7.19 6.86
C ASN A 48 16.78 6.35 8.00
N SER A 49 15.45 6.19 8.03
CA SER A 49 14.81 5.46 9.11
C SER A 49 15.12 3.97 8.99
N GLN A 50 15.15 3.29 10.14
CA GLN A 50 15.18 1.84 10.19
C GLN A 50 13.77 1.37 10.52
N GLY A 51 13.30 0.32 9.85
CA GLY A 51 11.99 -0.28 10.12
C GLY A 51 11.06 -0.29 8.91
N LEU A 52 9.77 -0.08 9.19
CA LEU A 52 8.69 -0.31 8.25
C LEU A 52 7.95 0.98 7.91
N VAL A 53 7.65 1.17 6.63
CA VAL A 53 6.64 2.11 6.15
C VAL A 53 5.31 1.38 6.08
N SER A 54 4.24 2.06 6.49
CA SER A 54 2.88 1.54 6.39
C SER A 54 2.13 2.30 5.32
N ILE A 55 1.59 1.56 4.36
CA ILE A 55 0.79 2.09 3.26
C ILE A 55 -0.57 1.42 3.34
N ALA A 56 -1.63 2.17 3.15
CA ALA A 56 -3.00 1.68 3.25
C ALA A 56 -3.73 1.95 1.94
N LEU A 57 -4.36 0.92 1.40
CA LEU A 57 -5.35 1.04 0.34
C LEU A 57 -6.72 1.08 0.99
N GLY A 58 -7.40 2.21 0.83
CA GLY A 58 -8.75 2.43 1.32
C GLY A 58 -9.72 1.40 0.74
N GLY A 59 -10.43 0.70 1.62
CA GLY A 59 -11.57 -0.13 1.20
C GLY A 59 -12.84 0.70 1.13
N TYR A 60 -13.76 0.39 0.20
CA TYR A 60 -15.06 1.05 0.16
C TYR A 60 -16.18 0.14 -0.35
N ASN A 61 -17.42 0.40 0.09
CA ASN A 61 -18.62 -0.35 -0.33
C ASN A 61 -19.59 0.54 -1.14
N GLY A 62 -19.31 0.73 -2.43
CA GLY A 62 -20.29 1.21 -3.42
C GLY A 62 -19.80 2.28 -4.40
N VAL A 63 -20.06 2.05 -5.70
CA VAL A 63 -19.79 2.89 -6.89
C VAL A 63 -18.40 3.56 -6.87
N ASP A 64 -17.44 2.88 -7.52
CA ASP A 64 -16.02 3.24 -7.67
C ASP A 64 -15.07 2.70 -6.57
N GLY A 65 -15.45 1.67 -5.79
CA GLY A 65 -14.63 1.11 -4.70
C GLY A 65 -13.85 -0.19 -5.00
N THR A 66 -12.70 -0.38 -4.35
CA THR A 66 -11.92 -1.64 -4.42
C THR A 66 -12.48 -2.70 -3.48
N ASN A 67 -12.93 -3.83 -4.06
CA ASN A 67 -13.28 -5.02 -3.28
C ASN A 67 -11.99 -5.73 -2.81
N LEU A 68 -11.58 -5.45 -1.58
CA LEU A 68 -10.34 -5.97 -1.02
C LEU A 68 -10.29 -7.51 -0.92
N SER A 69 -11.41 -8.25 -0.94
CA SER A 69 -11.35 -9.74 -0.98
C SER A 69 -10.91 -10.30 -2.31
N THR A 70 -11.06 -9.54 -3.39
CA THR A 70 -10.70 -10.03 -4.71
C THR A 70 -9.20 -9.92 -4.99
N ILE A 71 -8.48 -9.16 -4.17
CA ILE A 71 -7.04 -8.96 -4.29
C ILE A 71 -6.30 -10.26 -3.95
N ASN A 72 -5.44 -10.70 -4.87
CA ASN A 72 -4.45 -11.73 -4.60
C ASN A 72 -3.31 -11.14 -3.75
N LEU A 73 -3.41 -11.32 -2.44
CA LEU A 73 -2.49 -10.74 -1.45
C LEU A 73 -1.03 -11.22 -1.60
N THR A 74 -0.79 -12.29 -2.36
CA THR A 74 0.58 -12.77 -2.64
C THR A 74 1.28 -12.00 -3.77
N THR A 75 0.54 -11.15 -4.48
CA THR A 75 1.04 -10.38 -5.63
C THR A 75 1.28 -8.91 -5.31
N LEU A 76 1.04 -8.50 -4.05
CA LEU A 76 1.13 -7.12 -3.62
C LEU A 76 2.56 -6.56 -3.79
N GLN A 77 2.63 -5.44 -4.49
CA GLN A 77 3.84 -4.62 -4.63
C GLN A 77 3.49 -3.16 -4.44
N VAL A 78 4.43 -2.39 -3.89
CA VAL A 78 4.36 -0.93 -3.89
C VAL A 78 5.15 -0.44 -5.08
N HIS A 79 4.53 0.37 -5.92
CA HIS A 79 5.16 0.98 -7.07
C HIS A 79 5.37 2.47 -6.80
N PHE A 80 6.54 2.98 -7.19
CA PHE A 80 6.86 4.41 -7.19
C PHE A 80 7.20 4.86 -8.61
N ASP A 81 6.47 5.85 -9.11
CA ASP A 81 6.82 6.54 -10.34
C ASP A 81 7.93 7.55 -10.05
N THR A 82 9.06 7.38 -10.74
CA THR A 82 10.28 8.16 -10.52
C THR A 82 10.57 9.19 -11.62
N ASN A 83 9.58 9.54 -12.45
CA ASN A 83 9.65 10.63 -13.44
C ASN A 83 10.96 10.63 -14.27
N GLY A 84 11.22 9.54 -14.99
CA GLY A 84 12.39 9.42 -15.89
C GLY A 84 13.58 8.63 -15.33
N SER A 85 13.39 7.92 -14.22
CA SER A 85 14.24 6.80 -13.76
C SER A 85 13.46 5.48 -13.88
N PRO A 86 14.12 4.30 -13.79
CA PRO A 86 13.37 3.05 -13.72
C PRO A 86 12.43 3.08 -12.52
N GLU A 87 11.17 2.73 -12.77
CA GLU A 87 10.14 2.49 -11.75
C GLU A 87 10.66 1.57 -10.64
N ALA A 88 10.30 1.89 -9.40
CA ALA A 88 10.69 1.09 -8.24
C ALA A 88 9.50 0.25 -7.78
N PHE A 89 9.60 -1.07 -7.94
CA PHE A 89 8.65 -2.04 -7.41
C PHE A 89 9.21 -2.68 -6.16
N VAL A 90 8.51 -2.55 -5.05
CA VAL A 90 8.97 -2.97 -3.74
C VAL A 90 8.03 -4.03 -3.16
N PRO A 91 8.53 -5.23 -2.83
CA PRO A 91 7.68 -6.29 -2.31
C PRO A 91 7.14 -5.91 -0.93
N VAL A 92 5.89 -6.29 -0.68
CA VAL A 92 5.25 -6.16 0.63
C VAL A 92 5.79 -7.23 1.57
N LEU A 93 6.24 -6.83 2.76
CA LEU A 93 6.72 -7.76 3.79
C LEU A 93 5.56 -8.52 4.45
N ARG A 94 4.50 -7.79 4.78
CA ARG A 94 3.28 -8.31 5.42
C ARG A 94 2.13 -7.33 5.21
N TYR A 95 0.92 -7.83 5.37
CA TYR A 95 -0.29 -7.02 5.32
C TYR A 95 -1.18 -7.27 6.53
N SER A 96 -2.11 -6.35 6.75
CA SER A 96 -3.19 -6.42 7.72
C SER A 96 -4.42 -5.73 7.15
N PHE A 97 -5.57 -6.04 7.71
CA PHE A 97 -6.81 -5.34 7.45
C PHE A 97 -7.10 -4.47 8.67
N GLU A 98 -7.09 -3.14 8.51
CA GLU A 98 -7.30 -2.17 9.58
C GLU A 98 -8.18 -1.02 9.08
N ASP A 99 -8.98 -0.42 9.95
CA ASP A 99 -9.78 0.79 9.64
C ASP A 99 -8.97 2.02 10.06
N VAL A 100 -8.22 2.60 9.12
CA VAL A 100 -7.18 3.61 9.42
C VAL A 100 -7.15 4.79 8.47
N VAL A 101 -7.63 4.63 7.24
CA VAL A 101 -7.78 5.66 6.20
C VAL A 101 -9.24 6.11 6.21
N ASN A 102 -9.45 7.42 6.04
CA ASN A 102 -10.76 7.96 5.70
C ASN A 102 -10.76 8.29 4.22
N ALA A 103 -11.42 7.45 3.41
CA ALA A 103 -11.50 7.61 1.97
C ALA A 103 -12.36 8.84 1.53
N SER A 104 -12.42 9.91 2.33
CA SER A 104 -13.07 11.14 1.94
C SER A 104 -12.36 11.70 0.72
N THR A 105 -13.03 11.60 -0.43
CA THR A 105 -12.63 12.25 -1.68
C THR A 105 -12.22 13.69 -1.38
N PRO A 106 -11.07 14.19 -1.88
CA PRO A 106 -10.80 15.62 -1.82
C PRO A 106 -11.96 16.32 -2.53
N THR A 107 -12.79 17.01 -1.75
CA THR A 107 -14.02 17.67 -2.25
C THR A 107 -13.70 18.79 -3.23
N VAL A 108 -12.43 19.19 -3.32
CA VAL A 108 -11.88 20.16 -4.26
C VAL A 108 -10.44 19.74 -4.62
N PRO A 109 -10.09 19.63 -5.93
CA PRO A 109 -8.70 19.46 -6.36
C PRO A 109 -7.80 20.54 -5.78
N GLY A 110 -6.73 20.14 -5.08
CA GLY A 110 -5.77 21.06 -4.46
C GLY A 110 -6.14 21.56 -3.05
N ASN A 111 -7.21 21.04 -2.44
CA ASN A 111 -7.51 21.28 -1.03
C ASN A 111 -7.32 19.97 -0.24
N VAL A 112 -6.08 19.73 0.13
CA VAL A 112 -5.63 18.49 0.77
C VAL A 112 -6.10 18.47 2.23
N THR A 113 -7.08 17.61 2.52
CA THR A 113 -7.49 17.35 3.90
C THR A 113 -6.75 16.11 4.35
N PRO A 114 -5.90 16.18 5.39
CA PRO A 114 -5.24 15.01 5.94
C PRO A 114 -6.24 13.86 6.11
N VAL A 115 -5.98 12.75 5.45
CA VAL A 115 -6.77 11.53 5.62
C VAL A 115 -6.37 10.91 6.95
N SER A 116 -6.95 11.43 8.03
CA SER A 116 -6.63 10.98 9.39
C SER A 116 -7.87 10.44 10.08
N GLY A 117 -7.95 9.13 10.21
CA GLY A 117 -8.91 8.45 11.08
C GLY A 117 -9.60 7.28 10.42
N ALA A 118 -10.14 6.40 11.26
CA ALA A 118 -11.06 5.36 10.88
C ALA A 118 -12.33 5.96 10.26
N ASP A 119 -12.81 5.41 9.14
CA ASP A 119 -14.07 5.77 8.49
C ASP A 119 -15.15 4.68 8.61
N GLY A 120 -14.83 3.58 9.30
CA GLY A 120 -15.73 2.45 9.48
C GLY A 120 -15.63 1.41 8.38
N TYR A 121 -14.76 1.62 7.39
CA TYR A 121 -14.43 0.64 6.36
C TYR A 121 -13.06 0.01 6.63
N MET A 122 -12.89 -1.20 6.12
CA MET A 122 -11.66 -1.95 6.31
C MET A 122 -10.69 -1.62 5.19
N ASP A 123 -9.47 -1.23 5.54
CA ASP A 123 -8.40 -0.92 4.59
C ASP A 123 -7.40 -2.07 4.49
N LEU A 124 -6.76 -2.21 3.33
CA LEU A 124 -5.61 -3.09 3.17
C LEU A 124 -4.35 -2.32 3.54
N VAL A 125 -3.81 -2.61 4.72
CA VAL A 125 -2.55 -2.01 5.21
C VAL A 125 -1.40 -2.94 4.88
N VAL A 126 -0.47 -2.47 4.05
CA VAL A 126 0.78 -3.16 3.75
C VAL A 126 1.95 -2.56 4.53
N LYS A 127 2.93 -3.40 4.87
CA LYS A 127 4.18 -2.98 5.49
C LYS A 127 5.33 -3.25 4.53
N VAL A 128 6.15 -2.24 4.29
CA VAL A 128 7.34 -2.32 3.46
C VAL A 128 8.56 -1.96 4.29
N GLU A 129 9.65 -2.71 4.14
CA GLU A 129 10.92 -2.36 4.76
C GLU A 129 11.52 -1.13 4.08
N VAL A 130 11.95 -0.15 4.87
CA VAL A 130 12.62 1.05 4.35
C VAL A 130 13.88 0.65 3.56
N GLN A 131 14.58 -0.40 3.98
CA GLN A 131 15.74 -0.91 3.25
C GLN A 131 15.37 -1.46 1.87
N ALA A 132 14.20 -2.09 1.71
CA ALA A 132 13.74 -2.55 0.40
C ALA A 132 13.45 -1.38 -0.55
N LEU A 133 12.99 -0.23 -0.03
CA LEU A 133 12.87 1.01 -0.82
C LEU A 133 14.25 1.50 -1.30
N VAL A 134 15.24 1.49 -0.40
CA VAL A 134 16.62 1.87 -0.70
C VAL A 134 17.24 0.93 -1.73
N ASP A 135 17.06 -0.38 -1.56
CA ASP A 135 17.61 -1.42 -2.44
C ASP A 135 16.95 -1.39 -3.83
N ALA A 136 15.66 -1.01 -3.90
CA ALA A 136 14.95 -0.73 -5.16
C ALA A 136 15.43 0.56 -5.85
N GLY A 137 16.36 1.31 -5.24
CA GLY A 137 16.95 2.50 -5.83
C GLY A 137 16.12 3.77 -5.65
N LEU A 138 15.16 3.77 -4.71
CA LEU A 138 14.36 4.95 -4.43
C LEU A 138 15.28 6.10 -3.99
N TRP A 139 15.02 7.29 -4.54
CA TRP A 139 15.85 8.47 -4.37
C TRP A 139 14.96 9.69 -4.15
N LYS A 140 15.52 10.77 -3.60
CA LYS A 140 14.79 12.02 -3.43
C LYS A 140 14.84 12.87 -4.71
N PRO A 141 13.71 13.12 -5.40
CA PRO A 141 13.63 14.04 -6.53
C PRO A 141 13.89 15.50 -6.13
N ASP A 142 14.11 16.37 -7.12
CA ASP A 142 14.45 17.78 -6.88
C ASP A 142 13.33 18.53 -6.12
N ASP A 143 12.06 18.21 -6.41
CA ASP A 143 10.88 18.70 -5.67
C ASP A 143 10.61 17.91 -4.38
N GLY A 144 11.29 16.78 -4.22
CA GLY A 144 11.20 15.86 -3.10
C GLY A 144 9.90 15.06 -3.04
N VAL A 145 9.09 15.01 -4.10
CA VAL A 145 7.80 14.31 -4.14
C VAL A 145 7.77 13.25 -5.24
N LEU A 146 7.28 12.06 -4.93
CA LEU A 146 7.04 10.97 -5.88
C LEU A 146 5.57 10.56 -5.84
N ALA A 147 5.08 10.03 -6.95
CA ALA A 147 3.81 9.31 -6.98
C ALA A 147 4.05 7.86 -6.55
N MET A 148 3.10 7.29 -5.83
CA MET A 148 3.18 5.93 -5.32
C MET A 148 1.80 5.28 -5.33
N ASN A 149 1.74 4.02 -5.74
CA ASN A 149 0.54 3.22 -5.73
C ASN A 149 0.80 1.77 -5.33
N LEU A 150 -0.28 0.99 -5.21
CA LEU A 150 -0.25 -0.44 -4.97
C LEU A 150 -0.59 -1.19 -6.24
N VAL A 151 0.19 -2.22 -6.52
CA VAL A 151 0.02 -3.09 -7.69
C VAL A 151 -0.35 -4.48 -7.20
N TYR A 152 -1.39 -5.06 -7.79
CA TYR A 152 -1.94 -6.35 -7.39
C TYR A 152 -2.71 -7.04 -8.52
N ASP A 153 -2.79 -8.37 -8.45
CA ASP A 153 -3.66 -9.19 -9.31
C ASP A 153 -5.01 -9.43 -8.62
N LEU A 154 -6.10 -9.40 -9.38
CA LEU A 154 -7.45 -9.77 -8.92
C LEU A 154 -7.78 -11.26 -9.15
N ASN A 155 -6.76 -12.11 -9.21
CA ASN A 155 -6.82 -13.52 -9.64
C ASN A 155 -7.27 -13.69 -11.12
N SER A 156 -7.09 -12.66 -11.93
CA SER A 156 -7.30 -12.70 -13.38
C SER A 156 -6.02 -13.03 -14.14
N GLY A 157 -4.85 -12.85 -13.49
CA GLY A 157 -3.53 -12.88 -14.13
C GLY A 157 -3.12 -11.54 -14.75
N GLU A 158 -3.95 -10.51 -14.63
CA GLU A 158 -3.65 -9.14 -15.02
C GLU A 158 -3.43 -8.29 -13.77
N PHE A 159 -2.35 -7.48 -13.78
CA PHE A 159 -2.08 -6.55 -12.70
C PHE A 159 -2.94 -5.30 -12.84
N VAL A 160 -3.47 -4.86 -11.71
CA VAL A 160 -4.21 -3.61 -11.52
C VAL A 160 -3.42 -2.73 -10.59
N GLU A 161 -3.54 -1.44 -10.80
CA GLU A 161 -2.89 -0.38 -10.04
C GLU A 161 -3.95 0.40 -9.28
N SER A 162 -3.71 0.70 -8.00
CA SER A 162 -4.50 1.69 -7.29
C SER A 162 -4.18 3.10 -7.78
N PRO A 163 -5.05 4.09 -7.50
CA PRO A 163 -4.70 5.50 -7.55
C PRO A 163 -3.39 5.84 -6.86
N ASP A 164 -2.69 6.79 -7.46
CA ASP A 164 -1.49 7.37 -6.90
C ASP A 164 -1.78 8.20 -5.65
N ASP A 165 -0.92 8.04 -4.64
CA ASP A 165 -0.71 8.99 -3.56
C ASP A 165 0.62 9.73 -3.75
N GLN A 166 0.73 10.94 -3.20
CA GLN A 166 1.95 11.71 -3.21
C GLN A 166 2.74 11.48 -1.92
N VAL A 167 4.00 11.06 -2.08
CA VAL A 167 4.92 10.86 -0.95
C VAL A 167 6.08 11.82 -1.02
N ARG A 168 6.44 12.40 0.12
CA ARG A 168 7.62 13.27 0.27
C ARG A 168 8.80 12.44 0.72
N ILE A 169 9.82 12.33 -0.13
CA ILE A 169 11.04 11.62 0.21
C ILE A 169 11.96 12.51 1.06
N ILE A 170 12.26 12.05 2.27
CA ILE A 170 13.29 12.61 3.14
C ILE A 170 14.57 11.81 2.89
N ASP A 171 15.52 12.47 2.23
CA ASP A 171 16.72 11.86 1.65
C ASP A 171 17.61 11.18 2.68
N ASN A 172 18.21 10.06 2.26
CA ASN A 172 19.35 9.49 2.93
C ASN A 172 20.62 10.20 2.45
N THR A 173 21.16 11.11 3.26
CA THR A 173 22.36 11.90 2.91
C THR A 173 23.59 11.04 2.54
N ASN A 174 23.58 9.74 2.86
CA ASN A 174 24.61 8.78 2.48
C ASN A 174 24.41 8.13 1.10
N MET A 175 23.22 8.19 0.51
CA MET A 175 22.90 7.63 -0.82
C MET A 175 23.06 8.63 -1.97
N GLY A 176 22.99 9.95 -1.70
CA GLY A 176 23.17 11.00 -2.70
C GLY A 176 24.52 10.91 -3.45
N GLN A 177 25.53 10.25 -2.90
CA GLN A 177 26.80 9.99 -3.59
C GLN A 177 26.83 8.68 -4.38
N ALA A 178 26.09 7.65 -3.96
CA ALA A 178 26.04 6.35 -4.63
C ALA A 178 25.16 6.39 -5.89
N ASN A 179 23.99 7.02 -5.81
CA ASN A 179 23.03 7.07 -6.93
C ASN A 179 23.34 8.18 -7.94
N ALA A 180 24.00 9.27 -7.55
CA ALA A 180 24.50 10.26 -8.52
C ALA A 180 25.50 9.64 -9.53
N ASN A 181 26.20 8.57 -9.15
CA ASN A 181 27.08 7.82 -10.04
C ASN A 181 26.31 6.79 -10.90
N ALA A 182 25.22 6.20 -10.39
CA ALA A 182 24.37 5.29 -11.16
C ALA A 182 23.55 6.03 -12.23
N VAL A 183 22.96 7.18 -11.90
CA VAL A 183 22.19 8.04 -12.82
C VAL A 183 23.10 8.64 -13.89
N LYS A 184 24.33 9.07 -13.56
CA LYS A 184 25.32 9.52 -14.56
C LYS A 184 25.75 8.41 -15.52
N LYS A 185 25.73 7.15 -15.10
CA LYS A 185 26.11 6.00 -15.95
C LYS A 185 25.00 5.64 -16.95
N ASN A 186 23.75 5.92 -16.63
CA ASN A 186 22.61 5.70 -17.53
C ASN A 186 22.32 6.87 -18.48
N LYS A 187 22.77 8.10 -18.18
CA LYS A 187 22.69 9.24 -19.13
C LYS A 187 23.74 9.23 -20.25
N ASN A 188 24.73 8.33 -20.17
CA ASN A 188 25.85 8.21 -21.11
C ASN A 188 25.81 6.91 -21.95
N LYS A 189 24.66 6.24 -22.01
CA LYS A 189 24.37 5.13 -22.93
C LYS A 189 23.21 5.55 -23.82
#